data_AF-A0A8B3CTR9-F1
#
_entry.id   AF-A0A8B3CTR9-F1
#
_cell.length_a   1.000
_cell.length_b   1.000
_cell.length_c   1.000
_cell.angle_alpha   90.00
_cell.angle_beta   90.00
_cell.angle_gamma   90.00
#
_symmetry.space_group_name_H-M   'P 1'
#
loop_
_entity.id
_entity.type
_entity.pdbx_description
1 polymer ?
#
loop_
_entity_poly.entity_id
_entity_poly.type
_entity_poly.pdbx_seq_one_letter_code
_entity_poly.pdbx_strand_id
1 'polypeptide(L)'
;MLSQEDLGEFSGPLSISIATRNADLKPHFARGFGIRYNVNKTEITVLVPQVVAEACLEDIRENGLIATTVAHMSSFKTRQFKGTVKQVSDCSEEDYELMHQIRQAGSETSSVFFGPKAGEGWAKYKIKPAFAITFELSELFEQSPGAKAGEKLK
;
A
#
# COMPACT_ATOMS: atom_id res chain seq x y z
N MET A 1 18.28 8.46 -9.35
CA MET A 1 17.07 8.97 -8.67
C MET A 1 15.87 8.36 -9.36
N LEU A 2 14.81 8.01 -8.62
CA LEU A 2 13.56 7.52 -9.22
C LEU A 2 12.82 8.70 -9.85
N SER A 3 12.31 8.50 -11.06
CA SER A 3 11.42 9.46 -11.72
C SER A 3 10.01 9.37 -11.16
N GLN A 4 9.18 10.39 -11.44
CA GLN A 4 7.75 10.35 -11.09
C GLN A 4 7.02 9.19 -11.81
N GLU A 5 7.49 8.81 -13.00
CA GLU A 5 6.95 7.68 -13.76
C GLU A 5 7.26 6.34 -13.09
N ASP A 6 8.45 6.20 -12.49
CA ASP A 6 8.83 4.99 -11.76
C ASP A 6 7.93 4.79 -10.54
N LEU A 7 7.64 5.87 -9.81
CA LEU A 7 6.78 5.84 -8.62
C LEU A 7 5.32 5.58 -8.96
N GLY A 8 4.86 5.97 -10.15
CA GLY A 8 3.46 5.85 -10.52
C GLY A 8 2.53 6.77 -9.70
N GLU A 9 1.28 6.33 -9.52
CA GLU A 9 0.21 7.15 -8.96
C GLU A 9 0.04 6.88 -7.45
N PHE A 10 0.20 7.93 -6.65
CA PHE A 10 0.09 7.90 -5.17
C PHE A 10 -1.17 8.64 -4.67
N SER A 11 -2.11 8.90 -5.58
CA SER A 11 -3.41 9.51 -5.30
C SER A 11 -4.49 8.83 -6.15
N GLY A 12 -5.76 9.07 -5.80
CA GLY A 12 -6.91 8.50 -6.50
C GLY A 12 -7.43 7.18 -5.90
N PRO A 13 -8.25 6.42 -6.64
CA PRO A 13 -8.78 5.15 -6.19
C PRO A 13 -7.69 4.08 -6.21
N LEU A 14 -6.92 4.00 -5.12
CA LEU A 14 -5.82 3.05 -5.00
C LEU A 14 -6.26 1.80 -4.24
N SER A 15 -5.90 0.63 -4.77
CA SER A 15 -5.87 -0.62 -4.01
C SER A 15 -4.43 -0.84 -3.52
N ILE A 16 -4.23 -0.66 -2.22
CA ILE A 16 -2.94 -0.75 -1.57
C ILE A 16 -2.88 -2.01 -0.72
N SER A 17 -1.75 -2.71 -0.75
CA SER A 17 -1.49 -3.84 0.13
C SER A 17 -0.04 -3.87 0.56
N ILE A 18 0.19 -4.40 1.75
CA ILE A 18 1.51 -4.82 2.20
C ILE A 18 1.56 -6.34 2.26
N ALA A 19 2.75 -6.88 2.01
CA ALA A 19 3.10 -8.27 2.19
C ALA A 19 4.42 -8.36 2.94
N THR A 20 4.49 -9.33 3.85
CA THR A 20 5.65 -9.65 4.68
C THR A 20 5.79 -11.18 4.76
N ARG A 21 6.79 -11.68 5.48
CA ARG A 21 6.97 -13.13 5.66
C ARG A 21 7.60 -13.46 7.01
N ASN A 22 7.20 -14.59 7.58
CA ASN A 22 7.79 -15.11 8.80
C ASN A 22 9.12 -15.85 8.55
N ALA A 23 9.72 -16.43 9.59
CA ALA A 23 10.97 -17.20 9.49
C ALA A 23 10.88 -18.43 8.56
N ASP A 24 9.69 -19.05 8.44
CA ASP A 24 9.44 -20.20 7.55
C ASP A 24 9.11 -19.78 6.11
N LEU A 25 9.31 -18.50 5.76
CA LEU A 25 8.96 -17.91 4.46
C LEU A 25 7.46 -17.95 4.12
N LYS A 26 6.58 -18.14 5.11
CA LYS A 26 5.14 -18.04 4.92
C LYS A 26 4.75 -16.57 4.77
N PRO A 27 4.02 -16.18 3.70
CA PRO A 27 3.64 -14.80 3.50
C PRO A 27 2.46 -14.39 4.39
N HIS A 28 2.49 -13.15 4.85
CA HIS A 28 1.36 -12.46 5.46
C HIS A 28 0.96 -11.25 4.63
N PHE A 29 -0.33 -10.92 4.65
CA PHE A 29 -0.94 -9.86 3.84
C PHE A 29 -1.76 -8.93 4.71
N ALA A 30 -1.68 -7.64 4.44
CA ALA A 30 -2.59 -6.65 5.01
C ALA A 30 -2.98 -5.59 3.96
N ARG A 31 -4.24 -5.15 3.99
CA ARG A 31 -4.73 -4.08 3.11
C ARG A 31 -4.36 -2.71 3.68
N GLY A 32 -3.74 -1.87 2.86
CA GLY A 32 -3.45 -0.48 3.19
C GLY A 32 -4.54 0.46 2.65
N PHE A 33 -4.61 1.66 3.21
CA PHE A 33 -5.53 2.72 2.77
C PHE A 33 -4.84 4.07 2.56
N GLY A 34 -3.51 4.12 2.60
CA GLY A 34 -2.79 5.31 2.18
C GLY A 34 -1.33 5.02 1.90
N ILE A 35 -0.74 5.85 1.05
CA ILE A 35 0.68 5.77 0.73
C ILE A 35 1.22 7.18 0.47
N ARG A 36 2.45 7.42 0.91
CA ARG A 36 3.20 8.65 0.62
C ARG A 36 4.64 8.29 0.28
N TYR A 37 5.26 9.10 -0.58
CA TYR A 37 6.67 9.00 -0.90
C TYR A 37 7.38 10.28 -0.48
N ASN A 38 8.48 10.14 0.28
CA ASN A 38 9.37 11.23 0.58
C ASN A 38 10.52 11.25 -0.43
N VAL A 39 10.38 12.10 -1.45
CA VAL A 39 11.35 12.23 -2.55
C VAL A 39 12.77 12.52 -2.07
N ASN A 40 12.90 13.30 -0.99
CA ASN A 40 14.21 13.70 -0.47
C ASN A 40 14.92 12.58 0.31
N LYS A 41 14.19 11.55 0.76
CA LYS A 41 14.70 10.48 1.63
C LYS A 41 14.61 9.09 1.02
N THR A 42 14.03 8.93 -0.18
CA THR A 42 13.75 7.61 -0.79
C THR A 42 12.92 6.68 0.09
N GLU A 43 12.11 7.27 0.97
CA GLU A 43 11.27 6.56 1.93
C GLU A 43 9.84 6.50 1.43
N ILE A 44 9.19 5.36 1.65
CA ILE A 44 7.76 5.16 1.44
C ILE A 44 7.11 4.95 2.80
N THR A 45 5.99 5.62 3.03
CA THR A 45 5.12 5.38 4.17
C THR A 45 3.80 4.81 3.70
N VAL A 46 3.38 3.68 4.27
CA VAL A 46 2.10 3.03 3.99
C VAL A 46 1.23 3.05 5.24
N LEU A 47 -0.05 3.36 5.07
CA LEU A 47 -1.02 3.49 6.15
C LEU A 47 -1.89 2.24 6.20
N VAL A 48 -1.78 1.48 7.30
CA VAL A 48 -2.37 0.14 7.42
C VAL A 48 -3.24 0.06 8.68
N PRO A 49 -4.54 -0.29 8.57
CA PRO A 49 -5.40 -0.45 9.73
C PRO A 49 -4.86 -1.50 10.71
N GLN A 50 -4.86 -1.18 12.01
CA GLN A 50 -4.29 -2.04 13.04
C GLN A 50 -4.94 -3.43 13.08
N VAL A 51 -6.26 -3.50 12.81
CA VAL A 51 -7.05 -4.73 12.87
C VAL A 51 -6.61 -5.82 11.87
N VAL A 52 -5.80 -5.47 10.87
CA VAL A 52 -5.26 -6.43 9.88
C VAL A 52 -3.73 -6.53 9.90
N ALA A 53 -3.04 -5.78 10.75
CA ALA A 53 -1.59 -5.59 10.64
C ALA A 53 -0.77 -6.57 11.51
N GLU A 54 -1.39 -7.26 12.47
CA GLU A 54 -0.69 -8.00 13.54
C GLU A 54 0.42 -8.93 13.03
N ALA A 55 0.08 -9.89 12.16
CA ALA A 55 1.04 -10.84 11.62
C ALA A 55 2.15 -10.16 10.79
N CYS A 56 1.80 -9.12 10.03
CA CYS A 56 2.80 -8.36 9.27
C CYS A 56 3.78 -7.61 10.19
N LEU A 57 3.30 -7.10 11.32
CA LEU A 57 4.15 -6.41 12.30
C LEU A 57 5.06 -7.37 13.05
N GLU A 58 4.62 -8.61 13.29
CA GLU A 58 5.49 -9.66 13.83
C GLU A 58 6.65 -9.96 12.88
N ASP A 59 6.35 -10.18 11.60
CA ASP A 59 7.35 -10.40 10.55
C ASP A 59 8.32 -9.22 10.43
N ILE A 60 7.79 -7.98 10.43
CA ILE A 60 8.60 -6.75 10.37
C ILE A 60 9.50 -6.63 11.60
N ARG A 61 9.04 -6.99 12.80
CA ARG A 61 9.89 -6.99 14.00
C ARG A 61 11.02 -8.01 13.91
N GLU A 62 10.76 -9.15 13.27
CA GLU A 62 11.73 -10.25 13.14
C GLU A 62 12.81 -9.95 12.09
N ASN A 63 12.41 -9.48 10.89
CA ASN A 63 13.33 -9.34 9.76
C ASN A 63 13.33 -7.98 9.07
N GLY A 64 12.40 -7.08 9.42
CA GLY A 64 12.33 -5.73 8.88
C GLY A 64 11.90 -5.62 7.42
N LEU A 65 11.58 -6.73 6.74
CA LEU A 65 11.29 -6.71 5.31
C LEU A 65 9.81 -6.41 5.04
N ILE A 66 9.56 -5.63 4.00
CA ILE A 66 8.21 -5.31 3.53
C ILE A 66 8.17 -5.22 2.01
N ALA A 67 7.07 -5.69 1.43
CA ALA A 67 6.67 -5.38 0.06
C ALA A 67 5.33 -4.63 0.09
N THR A 68 5.19 -3.55 -0.68
CA THR A 68 3.96 -2.79 -0.84
C THR A 68 3.56 -2.79 -2.31
N THR A 69 2.34 -3.21 -2.62
CA THR A 69 1.79 -3.15 -3.97
C THR A 69 0.69 -2.10 -4.03
N VAL A 70 0.79 -1.19 -5.00
CA VAL A 70 -0.16 -0.10 -5.25
C VAL A 70 -0.69 -0.25 -6.66
N ALA A 71 -2.01 -0.45 -6.77
CA ALA A 71 -2.72 -0.51 -8.04
C ALA A 71 -3.72 0.63 -8.13
N HIS A 72 -3.72 1.37 -9.23
CA HIS A 72 -4.80 2.30 -9.53
C HIS A 72 -6.02 1.51 -10.04
N MET A 73 -7.14 1.59 -9.32
CA MET A 73 -8.29 0.69 -9.52
C MET A 73 -8.99 0.86 -10.87
N SER A 74 -8.87 2.02 -11.52
CA SER A 74 -9.51 2.26 -12.83
C SER A 74 -8.60 2.00 -14.04
N SER A 75 -7.28 2.16 -13.87
CA SER A 75 -6.31 2.07 -14.97
C SER A 75 -5.47 0.79 -14.89
N PHE A 76 -5.52 0.10 -13.75
CA PHE A 76 -4.73 -1.08 -13.41
C PHE A 76 -3.22 -0.90 -13.47
N LYS A 77 -2.74 0.35 -13.60
CA LYS A 77 -1.33 0.68 -13.41
C LYS A 77 -0.92 0.28 -12.00
N THR A 78 0.07 -0.60 -11.92
CA THR A 78 0.46 -1.22 -10.66
C THR A 78 1.97 -1.20 -10.48
N ARG A 79 2.42 -0.84 -9.28
CA ARG A 79 3.82 -0.86 -8.87
C ARG A 79 3.96 -1.69 -7.60
N GLN A 80 5.06 -2.41 -7.48
CA GLN A 80 5.46 -3.05 -6.23
C GLN A 80 6.79 -2.49 -5.74
N PHE A 81 6.78 -2.02 -4.51
CA PHE A 81 7.90 -1.43 -3.79
C PHE A 81 8.36 -2.40 -2.72
N LYS A 82 9.65 -2.67 -2.61
CA LYS A 82 10.21 -3.49 -1.52
C LYS A 82 11.28 -2.72 -0.78
N GLY A 83 11.44 -3.03 0.49
CA GLY A 83 12.42 -2.34 1.31
C GLY A 83 12.53 -2.86 2.72
N THR A 84 13.27 -2.10 3.52
CA THR A 84 13.48 -2.37 4.95
C THR A 84 12.77 -1.31 5.77
N VAL A 85 11.90 -1.73 6.67
CA VAL A 85 11.15 -0.86 7.59
C VAL A 85 12.12 -0.13 8.50
N LYS A 86 11.97 1.19 8.56
CA LYS A 86 12.75 2.10 9.41
C LYS A 86 11.97 2.50 10.66
N GLN A 87 10.64 2.61 10.52
CA GLN A 87 9.78 3.10 11.58
C GLN A 87 8.36 2.56 11.41
N VAL A 88 7.74 2.23 12.54
CA VAL A 88 6.30 2.02 12.66
C VAL A 88 5.80 3.00 13.73
N SER A 89 4.79 3.79 13.41
CA SER A 89 4.18 4.75 14.34
C SER A 89 2.67 4.77 14.20
N ASP A 90 1.99 5.39 15.15
CA ASP A 90 0.56 5.70 15.01
C ASP A 90 0.34 6.71 13.88
N CYS A 91 -0.81 6.60 13.22
CA CYS A 91 -1.24 7.55 12.20
C CYS A 91 -1.60 8.92 12.80
N SER A 92 -1.24 9.99 12.09
CA SER A 92 -1.69 11.36 12.40
C SER A 92 -3.11 11.63 11.87
N GLU A 93 -3.68 12.81 12.16
CA GLU A 93 -4.98 13.18 11.57
C GLU A 93 -4.90 13.38 10.06
N GLU A 94 -3.78 13.89 9.54
CA GLU A 94 -3.54 13.99 8.09
C GLU A 94 -3.46 12.62 7.42
N ASP A 95 -2.91 11.62 8.12
CA ASP A 95 -2.90 10.22 7.65
C ASP A 95 -4.32 9.70 7.51
N TYR A 96 -5.16 9.95 8.52
CA TYR A 96 -6.54 9.54 8.48
C TYR A 96 -7.35 10.24 7.40
N GLU A 97 -7.11 11.52 7.16
CA GLU A 97 -7.74 12.26 6.05
C GLU A 97 -7.39 11.62 4.69
N LEU A 98 -6.10 11.31 4.47
CA LEU A 98 -5.67 10.59 3.26
C LEU A 98 -6.35 9.21 3.14
N MET A 99 -6.44 8.46 4.23
CA MET A 99 -7.12 7.16 4.24
C MET A 99 -8.61 7.26 3.93
N HIS A 100 -9.28 8.31 4.44
CA HIS A 100 -10.67 8.58 4.13
C HIS A 100 -10.88 8.86 2.65
N GLN A 101 -10.04 9.72 2.05
CA GLN A 101 -10.11 10.07 0.63
C GLN A 101 -9.89 8.86 -0.27
N ILE A 102 -8.85 8.05 -0.03
CA ILE A 102 -8.56 6.85 -0.83
C ILE A 102 -9.67 5.81 -0.68
N ARG A 103 -10.17 5.58 0.54
CA ARG A 103 -11.29 4.65 0.76
C ARG A 103 -12.55 5.12 0.02
N GLN A 104 -12.85 6.41 0.06
CA GLN A 104 -14.01 6.97 -0.64
C GLN A 104 -13.87 6.81 -2.16
N ALA A 105 -12.73 7.21 -2.73
CA ALA A 105 -12.46 7.05 -4.16
C ALA A 105 -12.54 5.57 -4.59
N GLY A 106 -12.01 4.66 -3.78
CA GLY A 106 -12.11 3.21 -4.03
C GLY A 106 -13.54 2.68 -3.93
N SER A 107 -14.37 3.24 -3.04
CA SER A 107 -15.80 2.91 -2.92
C SER A 107 -16.57 3.36 -4.16
N GLU A 108 -16.40 4.61 -4.57
CA GLU A 108 -17.02 5.15 -5.79
C GLU A 108 -16.60 4.36 -7.02
N THR A 109 -15.30 4.08 -7.16
CA THR A 109 -14.76 3.27 -8.26
C THR A 109 -15.31 1.84 -8.26
N SER A 110 -15.39 1.21 -7.09
CA SER A 110 -15.97 -0.14 -6.96
C SER A 110 -17.46 -0.15 -7.32
N SER A 111 -18.21 0.88 -6.95
CA SER A 111 -19.62 1.04 -7.36
C SER A 111 -19.76 1.13 -8.88
N VAL A 112 -18.88 1.87 -9.55
CA VAL A 112 -18.92 2.02 -11.01
C VAL A 112 -18.64 0.71 -11.73
N PHE A 113 -17.61 -0.03 -11.31
CA PHE A 113 -17.19 -1.25 -12.01
C PHE A 113 -18.00 -2.50 -11.62
N PHE A 114 -18.44 -2.61 -10.37
CA PHE A 114 -18.99 -3.84 -9.81
C PHE A 114 -20.38 -3.65 -9.17
N GLY A 115 -20.96 -2.45 -9.27
CA GLY A 115 -22.28 -2.10 -8.79
C GLY A 115 -22.32 -1.63 -7.32
N PRO A 116 -23.45 -1.06 -6.87
CA PRO A 116 -23.53 -0.33 -5.59
C PRO A 116 -23.10 -1.14 -4.36
N LYS A 117 -23.46 -2.44 -4.31
CA LYS A 117 -23.09 -3.33 -3.20
C LYS A 117 -21.58 -3.48 -3.04
N ALA A 118 -20.81 -3.42 -4.13
CA ALA A 118 -19.36 -3.50 -4.07
C ALA A 118 -18.75 -2.25 -3.44
N GLY A 119 -19.23 -1.06 -3.82
CA GLY A 119 -18.83 0.19 -3.17
C GLY A 119 -19.24 0.25 -1.70
N GLU A 120 -20.47 -0.15 -1.37
CA GLU A 120 -20.91 -0.27 0.03
C GLU A 120 -20.00 -1.21 0.84
N GLY A 121 -19.59 -2.34 0.24
CA GLY A 121 -18.63 -3.27 0.85
C GLY A 121 -17.27 -2.60 1.10
N TRP A 122 -16.77 -1.85 0.12
CA TRP A 122 -15.51 -1.11 0.24
C TRP A 122 -15.57 0.00 1.30
N ALA A 123 -16.69 0.73 1.38
CA ALA A 123 -16.87 1.79 2.37
C ALA A 123 -16.86 1.26 3.83
N LYS A 124 -17.18 -0.02 4.04
CA LYS A 124 -17.25 -0.66 5.35
C LYS A 124 -15.88 -1.04 5.95
N TYR A 125 -14.78 -0.93 5.21
CA TYR A 125 -13.45 -1.14 5.79
C TYR A 125 -13.20 -0.17 6.95
N LYS A 126 -12.83 -0.72 8.11
CA LYS A 126 -12.41 0.03 9.29
C LYS A 126 -10.97 0.48 9.08
N ILE A 127 -10.76 1.80 9.11
CA ILE A 127 -9.45 2.43 8.86
C ILE A 127 -8.85 3.13 10.08
N LYS A 128 -9.54 3.12 11.23
CA LYS A 128 -9.01 3.60 12.52
C LYS A 128 -9.14 2.51 13.59
N PRO A 129 -8.18 2.38 14.53
CA PRO A 129 -6.83 2.97 14.49
C PRO A 129 -5.97 2.32 13.39
N ALA A 130 -4.89 3.01 12.98
CA ALA A 130 -3.97 2.56 11.95
C ALA A 130 -2.51 2.91 12.28
N PHE A 131 -1.61 2.18 11.63
CA PHE A 131 -0.17 2.41 11.69
C PHE A 131 0.34 3.05 10.40
N ALA A 132 1.27 4.00 10.56
CA ALA A 132 2.12 4.49 9.50
C ALA A 132 3.43 3.68 9.51
N ILE A 133 3.65 2.88 8.46
CA ILE A 133 4.84 2.03 8.30
C ILE A 133 5.75 2.67 7.26
N THR A 134 6.88 3.20 7.70
CA THR A 134 7.88 3.84 6.84
C THR A 134 9.04 2.90 6.57
N PHE A 135 9.39 2.73 5.30
CA PHE A 135 10.50 1.90 4.85
C PHE A 135 11.37 2.58 3.80
N GLU A 136 12.64 2.18 3.78
CA GLU A 136 13.61 2.62 2.78
C GLU A 136 13.51 1.73 1.54
N LEU A 137 13.29 2.33 0.37
CA LEU A 137 13.02 1.62 -0.88
C LEU A 137 14.29 1.02 -1.50
N SER A 138 14.38 -0.32 -1.53
CA SER A 138 15.48 -1.07 -2.13
C SER A 138 15.17 -1.57 -3.53
N GLU A 139 13.95 -2.03 -3.80
CA GLU A 139 13.56 -2.60 -5.09
C GLU A 139 12.20 -2.10 -5.58
N LEU A 140 12.04 -1.95 -6.89
CA LEU A 140 10.81 -1.53 -7.54
C LEU A 140 10.49 -2.43 -8.72
N PHE A 141 9.23 -2.83 -8.86
CA PHE A 141 8.75 -3.70 -9.94
C PHE A 141 7.53 -3.11 -10.66
N GLU A 142 7.49 -3.29 -11.97
CA GLU A 142 6.28 -3.14 -12.79
C GLU A 142 5.35 -4.33 -12.51
N GLN A 143 4.09 -4.04 -12.19
CA GLN A 143 3.08 -5.05 -11.89
C GLN A 143 1.77 -4.82 -12.67
N SER A 144 1.75 -3.79 -13.53
CA SER A 144 0.64 -3.54 -14.42
C SER A 144 0.45 -4.75 -15.34
N PRO A 145 -0.78 -5.22 -15.56
CA PRO A 145 -1.04 -6.30 -16.51
C PRO A 145 -0.45 -5.97 -17.89
N GLY A 146 0.36 -6.88 -18.43
CA GLY A 146 1.01 -6.70 -19.73
C GLY A 146 2.34 -7.44 -19.82
N ALA A 147 3.03 -7.27 -20.96
CA ALA A 147 4.28 -7.97 -21.25
C ALA A 147 5.42 -7.68 -20.25
N LYS A 148 5.36 -6.51 -19.58
CA LYS A 148 6.37 -6.04 -18.61
C LYS A 148 6.04 -6.40 -17.16
N ALA A 149 4.95 -7.13 -16.91
CA ALA A 149 4.58 -7.50 -15.54
C ALA A 149 5.69 -8.34 -14.89
N GLY A 150 6.12 -7.94 -13.69
CA GLY A 150 7.21 -8.56 -12.96
C GLY A 150 8.61 -8.02 -13.29
N GLU A 151 8.75 -7.09 -14.26
CA GLU A 151 10.05 -6.47 -14.57
C GLU A 151 10.54 -5.60 -13.40
N LYS A 152 11.82 -5.73 -13.07
CA LYS A 152 12.49 -4.89 -12.08
C LYS A 152 12.87 -3.55 -12.70
N LEU A 153 12.40 -2.46 -12.10
CA LEU A 153 12.67 -1.08 -12.50
C LEU A 153 13.82 -0.45 -11.68
N LYS A 154 14.01 -0.91 -10.44
CA LYS A 154 15.13 -0.57 -9.54
C LYS A 154 15.49 -1.79 -8.71
#